data_AF-A0A5D2NZA6-F1
#
_entry.id   AF-A0A5D2NZA6-F1
#
_cell.length_a   1.000
_cell.length_b   1.000
_cell.length_c   1.000
_cell.angle_alpha   90.00
_cell.angle_beta   90.00
_cell.angle_gamma   90.00
#
_symmetry.space_group_name_H-M   'P 1'
#
loop_
_entity.id
_entity.type
_entity.pdbx_description
1 polymer ?
#
loop_
_entity_poly.entity_id
_entity_poly.type
_entity_poly.pdbx_seq_one_letter_code
_entity_poly.pdbx_strand_id
1 'polypeptide(L)'
;MSIICGVPLLECVYCLACARWAWKRCLHTAGHDSETWGLATAEEFEPVPRLCRYILAVYEEDLRHPLFEPPGGYGINPDWLILRKTYDNTQGHAPPYILYLDHDHADIVLAIRGLNLAKESDYQVLLDNKLGKKKVDGGYVHNGLLKAAGWVLEAECDILKELVEKHPNYTLTFAGHSLGSGVAAMLALVVVQHHDKLGNIDRRRIRCYAIAPARCMSLNLAVRYADVINSVVLQDDFLPRTATPLEDIFKSVFCLPCLLCMRCMRDTCIPEEKMLRDPRRLYAPGRLYHIVERKPFRLGRFPPVVRTAVPVDGRFEHIVLSCNATSDHAIIWIEREARRAMDWYRWIKAMIKKKK
;
A
#
# COMPACT_ATOMS: atom_id res chain seq x y z
N MET A 1 42.48 -5.55 -34.14
CA MET A 1 42.00 -4.16 -34.30
C MET A 1 40.47 -4.02 -34.44
N SER A 2 39.64 -5.04 -34.16
CA SER A 2 38.16 -4.92 -34.31
C SER A 2 37.37 -4.84 -32.99
N ILE A 3 37.98 -5.18 -31.85
CA ILE A 3 37.30 -5.18 -30.54
C ILE A 3 37.21 -3.76 -29.94
N ILE A 4 38.19 -2.91 -30.22
CA ILE A 4 38.30 -1.55 -29.65
C ILE A 4 37.29 -0.57 -30.28
N CYS A 5 36.83 -0.80 -31.52
CA CYS A 5 35.76 0.00 -32.15
C CYS A 5 34.34 -0.45 -31.78
N GLY A 6 34.17 -1.66 -31.24
CA GLY A 6 32.86 -2.18 -30.83
C GLY A 6 32.40 -1.69 -29.46
N VAL A 7 33.34 -1.40 -28.56
CA VAL A 7 33.07 -0.93 -27.19
C VAL A 7 32.35 0.43 -27.19
N PRO A 8 32.78 1.46 -27.95
CA PRO A 8 32.08 2.76 -27.99
C PRO A 8 30.68 2.66 -28.61
N LEU A 9 30.47 1.78 -29.59
CA LEU A 9 29.16 1.55 -30.21
C LEU A 9 28.20 0.84 -29.24
N LEU A 10 28.68 -0.17 -28.52
CA LEU A 10 27.90 -0.86 -27.48
C LEU A 10 27.52 0.10 -26.34
N GLU A 11 28.45 0.95 -25.91
CA GLU A 11 28.20 1.99 -24.90
C GLU A 11 27.18 3.03 -25.40
N CYS A 12 27.29 3.49 -26.64
CA CYS A 12 26.32 4.40 -27.24
C CYS A 12 24.92 3.77 -27.35
N VAL A 13 24.81 2.52 -27.82
CA VAL A 13 23.53 1.80 -27.91
C VAL A 13 22.93 1.60 -26.50
N TYR A 14 23.76 1.25 -25.53
CA TYR A 14 23.37 1.11 -24.13
C TYR A 14 22.85 2.43 -23.54
N CYS A 15 23.58 3.53 -23.73
CA CYS A 15 23.19 4.86 -23.27
C CYS A 15 21.90 5.35 -23.94
N LEU A 16 21.74 5.11 -25.25
CA LEU A 16 20.51 5.45 -25.98
C LEU A 16 19.33 4.59 -25.53
N ALA A 17 19.54 3.30 -25.24
CA ALA A 17 18.51 2.42 -24.69
C ALA A 17 18.08 2.90 -23.28
N CYS A 18 19.04 3.23 -22.42
CA CYS A 18 18.78 3.80 -21.09
C CYS A 18 18.06 5.15 -21.16
N ALA A 19 18.49 6.05 -22.05
CA ALA A 19 17.86 7.35 -22.26
C ALA A 19 16.42 7.19 -22.79
N ARG A 20 16.20 6.31 -23.77
CA ARG A 20 14.86 5.99 -24.29
C ARG A 20 13.97 5.34 -23.22
N TRP A 21 14.52 4.43 -22.43
CA TRP A 21 13.80 3.77 -21.32
C TRP A 21 13.39 4.79 -20.26
N ALA A 22 14.31 5.65 -19.82
CA ALA A 22 14.06 6.72 -18.88
C ALA A 22 13.03 7.71 -19.43
N TRP A 23 13.21 8.17 -20.68
CA TRP A 23 12.28 9.06 -21.37
C TRP A 23 10.86 8.50 -21.40
N LYS A 24 10.69 7.23 -21.77
CA LYS A 24 9.38 6.57 -21.82
C LYS A 24 8.71 6.52 -20.44
N ARG A 25 9.47 6.35 -19.35
CA ARG A 25 8.92 6.26 -17.99
C ARG A 25 8.76 7.62 -17.30
N CYS A 26 9.49 8.65 -17.72
CA CYS A 26 9.27 10.04 -17.31
C CYS A 26 8.03 10.65 -18.00
N LEU A 27 7.74 10.23 -19.24
CA LEU A 27 6.51 10.65 -19.95
C LEU A 27 5.27 9.84 -19.55
N HIS A 28 5.45 8.71 -18.88
CA HIS A 28 4.35 7.87 -18.40
C HIS A 28 3.86 8.37 -17.05
N THR A 29 2.62 8.83 -16.97
CA THR A 29 1.96 9.10 -15.68
C THR A 29 1.12 7.90 -15.25
N ALA A 30 1.11 7.58 -13.96
CA ALA A 30 0.29 6.51 -13.38
C ALA A 30 -1.20 6.62 -13.72
N GLY A 31 -1.68 7.83 -13.99
CA GLY A 31 -3.04 8.11 -14.43
C GLY A 31 -3.49 7.25 -15.62
N HIS A 32 -2.59 6.90 -16.55
CA HIS A 32 -2.90 6.05 -17.70
C HIS A 32 -3.20 4.60 -17.30
N ASP A 33 -2.54 4.07 -16.27
CA ASP A 33 -2.71 2.66 -15.86
C ASP A 33 -4.12 2.37 -15.32
N SER A 34 -4.81 3.43 -14.88
CA SER A 34 -6.15 3.39 -14.33
C SER A 34 -7.20 4.04 -15.22
N GLU A 35 -6.85 4.53 -16.42
CA GLU A 35 -7.76 5.33 -17.23
C GLU A 35 -9.04 4.59 -17.61
N THR A 36 -8.95 3.27 -17.79
CA THR A 36 -10.05 2.37 -18.14
C THR A 36 -10.78 1.79 -16.91
N TRP A 37 -10.39 2.18 -15.70
CA TRP A 37 -10.99 1.66 -14.46
C TRP A 37 -12.33 2.35 -14.15
N GLY A 38 -13.18 1.67 -13.39
CA GLY A 38 -14.43 2.24 -12.91
C GLY A 38 -14.18 3.38 -11.92
N LEU A 39 -15.18 4.22 -11.70
CA LEU A 39 -15.16 5.22 -10.63
C LEU A 39 -15.55 4.56 -9.32
N ALA A 40 -14.81 4.84 -8.24
CA ALA A 40 -15.20 4.40 -6.90
C ALA A 40 -16.43 5.18 -6.42
N THR A 41 -17.32 4.51 -5.70
CA THR A 41 -18.44 5.19 -5.03
C THR A 41 -17.96 5.93 -3.78
N ALA A 42 -18.75 6.89 -3.31
CA ALA A 42 -18.42 7.63 -2.10
C ALA A 42 -18.46 6.71 -0.87
N GLU A 43 -19.41 5.77 -0.84
CA GLU A 43 -19.62 4.83 0.25
C GLU A 43 -18.47 3.83 0.37
N GLU A 44 -17.96 3.30 -0.74
CA GLU A 44 -16.80 2.39 -0.74
C GLU A 44 -15.51 3.09 -0.29
N PHE A 45 -15.35 4.37 -0.62
CA PHE A 45 -14.12 5.11 -0.38
C PHE A 45 -14.11 5.90 0.94
N GLU A 46 -15.27 6.08 1.57
CA GLU A 46 -15.46 6.84 2.82
C GLU A 46 -14.47 6.48 3.93
N PRO A 47 -14.13 5.20 4.18
CA PRO A 47 -13.25 4.84 5.29
C PRO A 47 -11.81 5.32 5.10
N VAL A 48 -11.36 5.56 3.87
CA VAL A 48 -9.94 5.76 3.54
C VAL A 48 -9.30 6.96 4.26
N PRO A 49 -9.87 8.19 4.22
CA PRO A 49 -9.29 9.32 4.95
C PRO A 49 -9.23 9.09 6.47
N ARG A 50 -10.26 8.46 7.05
CA ARG A 50 -10.32 8.13 8.48
C ARG A 50 -9.21 7.17 8.88
N LEU A 51 -9.07 6.07 8.14
CA LEU A 51 -8.04 5.07 8.41
C LEU A 51 -6.63 5.62 8.20
N CYS A 52 -6.42 6.55 7.24
CA CYS A 52 -5.14 7.24 7.10
C CYS A 52 -4.78 8.03 8.37
N ARG A 53 -5.76 8.71 8.99
CA ARG A 53 -5.53 9.42 10.26
C ARG A 53 -5.23 8.46 11.41
N TYR A 54 -5.89 7.31 11.47
CA TYR A 54 -5.60 6.30 12.50
C TYR A 54 -4.19 5.73 12.37
N ILE A 55 -3.72 5.51 11.13
CA ILE A 55 -2.34 5.11 10.89
C ILE A 55 -1.36 6.24 11.24
N LEU A 56 -1.67 7.49 10.89
CA LEU A 56 -0.83 8.65 11.26
C LEU A 56 -0.70 8.81 12.77
N ALA A 57 -1.76 8.54 13.53
CA ALA A 57 -1.74 8.58 14.99
C ALA A 57 -0.75 7.57 15.61
N VAL A 58 -0.42 6.47 14.93
CA VAL A 58 0.61 5.53 15.39
C VAL A 58 2.01 6.18 15.47
N TYR A 59 2.23 7.29 14.75
CA TYR A 59 3.49 8.03 14.77
C TYR A 59 3.62 8.97 15.97
N GLU A 60 2.53 9.31 16.65
CA GLU A 60 2.56 10.15 17.85
C GLU A 60 3.13 9.41 19.05
N GLU A 61 3.80 10.14 19.94
CA GLU A 61 4.24 9.62 21.24
C GLU A 61 3.12 9.62 22.27
N ASP A 62 2.33 10.69 22.31
CA ASP A 62 1.15 10.86 23.18
C ASP A 62 -0.04 11.31 22.34
N LEU A 63 -1.11 10.50 22.32
CA LEU A 63 -2.34 10.80 21.60
C LEU A 63 -3.24 11.81 22.30
N ARG A 64 -3.01 12.10 23.60
CA ARG A 64 -3.72 13.16 24.31
C ARG A 64 -3.10 14.54 24.05
N HIS A 65 -1.82 14.58 23.68
CA HIS A 65 -1.09 15.81 23.34
C HIS A 65 -0.30 15.63 22.04
N PRO A 66 -0.99 15.45 20.90
CA PRO A 66 -0.34 15.17 19.62
C PRO A 66 0.48 16.37 19.14
N LEU A 67 1.62 16.10 18.48
CA LEU A 67 2.56 17.11 17.99
C LEU A 67 2.44 17.37 16.48
N PHE A 68 1.97 16.39 15.72
CA PHE A 68 2.01 16.35 14.26
C PHE A 68 0.64 16.12 13.64
N GLU A 69 -0.41 16.65 14.27
CA GLU A 69 -1.77 16.49 13.79
C GLU A 69 -1.95 17.01 12.34
N PRO A 70 -2.63 16.25 11.48
CA PRO A 70 -3.07 16.77 10.19
C PRO A 70 -4.15 17.84 10.39
N PRO A 71 -4.41 18.69 9.38
CA PRO A 71 -5.51 19.66 9.46
C PRO A 71 -6.86 18.96 9.71
N GLY A 72 -7.47 19.22 10.87
CA GLY A 72 -8.69 18.54 11.34
C GLY A 72 -8.46 17.50 12.44
N GLY A 73 -7.22 17.32 12.91
CA GLY A 73 -6.86 16.37 13.97
C GLY A 73 -6.88 14.92 13.48
N TYR A 74 -6.55 13.98 14.36
CA TYR A 74 -6.65 12.55 14.03
C TYR A 74 -8.10 12.04 13.98
N GLY A 75 -9.02 12.73 14.65
CA GLY A 75 -10.39 12.23 14.83
C GLY A 75 -10.44 10.95 15.66
N ILE A 76 -9.48 10.78 16.58
CA ILE A 76 -9.43 9.69 17.55
C ILE A 76 -9.88 10.22 18.90
N ASN A 77 -10.75 9.48 19.56
CA ASN A 77 -10.97 9.62 20.99
C ASN A 77 -9.93 8.76 21.76
N PRO A 78 -8.98 9.36 22.51
CA PRO A 78 -7.96 8.61 23.24
C PRO A 78 -8.51 7.60 24.25
N ASP A 79 -9.74 7.79 24.74
CA ASP A 79 -10.38 6.88 25.69
C ASP A 79 -10.87 5.58 25.03
N TRP A 80 -10.94 5.53 23.69
CA TRP A 80 -11.29 4.32 22.94
C TRP A 80 -10.06 3.57 22.41
N LEU A 81 -8.85 4.02 22.78
CA LEU A 81 -7.61 3.31 22.48
C LEU A 81 -7.47 2.10 23.42
N ILE A 82 -7.50 0.90 22.85
CA ILE A 82 -7.34 -0.34 23.63
C ILE A 82 -5.87 -0.57 23.98
N LEU A 83 -4.98 -0.44 23.00
CA LEU A 83 -3.55 -0.55 23.20
C LEU A 83 -2.74 0.16 22.12
N ARG A 84 -1.48 0.43 22.47
CA ARG A 84 -0.43 0.92 21.58
C ARG A 84 0.83 0.09 21.79
N LYS A 85 1.44 -0.35 20.69
CA LYS A 85 2.68 -1.13 20.71
C LYS A 85 3.75 -0.36 19.94
N THR A 86 4.84 -0.06 20.63
CA THR A 86 6.04 0.56 20.07
C THR A 86 7.06 -0.50 19.69
N TYR A 87 8.21 -0.10 19.13
CA TYR A 87 9.31 -1.03 18.81
C TYR A 87 9.80 -1.83 20.03
N ASP A 88 9.74 -1.24 21.23
CA ASP A 88 10.14 -1.92 22.46
C ASP A 88 9.17 -3.05 22.81
N ASN A 89 7.89 -2.85 22.52
CA ASN A 89 6.87 -3.88 22.71
C ASN A 89 6.92 -4.95 21.62
N THR A 90 7.19 -4.56 20.36
CA THR A 90 7.24 -5.51 19.23
C THR A 90 8.56 -6.26 19.12
N GLN A 91 9.59 -5.84 19.85
CA GLN A 91 10.95 -6.39 19.80
C GLN A 91 11.51 -6.47 18.35
N GLY A 92 11.04 -5.58 17.47
CA GLY A 92 11.42 -5.56 16.06
C GLY A 92 10.77 -6.64 15.18
N HIS A 93 9.85 -7.46 15.70
CA HIS A 93 9.16 -8.48 14.89
C HIS A 93 8.06 -7.91 13.98
N ALA A 94 7.52 -6.75 14.34
CA ALA A 94 6.52 -6.03 13.55
C ALA A 94 6.69 -4.51 13.71
N PRO A 95 6.26 -3.71 12.72
CA PRO A 95 6.16 -2.27 12.87
C PRO A 95 5.18 -1.91 14.00
N PRO A 96 5.35 -0.76 14.67
CA PRO A 96 4.42 -0.29 15.68
C PRO A 96 2.97 -0.21 15.19
N TYR A 97 2.03 -0.38 16.12
CA TYR A 97 0.61 -0.35 15.81
C TYR A 97 -0.23 0.08 17.02
N ILE A 98 -1.47 0.43 16.73
CA ILE A 98 -2.51 0.65 17.74
C ILE A 98 -3.69 -0.29 17.46
N LEU A 99 -4.43 -0.62 18.52
CA LEU A 99 -5.75 -1.22 18.43
C LEU A 99 -6.75 -0.21 18.97
N TYR A 100 -7.65 0.23 18.10
CA TYR A 100 -8.57 1.32 18.34
C TYR A 100 -10.01 0.85 18.16
N LEU A 101 -10.89 1.19 19.10
CA LEU A 101 -12.30 0.84 19.06
C LEU A 101 -13.13 2.04 18.59
N ASP A 102 -13.42 2.09 17.30
CA ASP A 102 -14.16 3.18 16.67
C ASP A 102 -15.66 2.97 16.86
N HIS A 103 -16.22 3.51 17.94
CA HIS A 103 -17.63 3.36 18.27
C HIS A 103 -18.55 4.08 17.27
N ASP A 104 -18.10 5.18 16.68
CA ASP A 104 -18.90 5.98 15.73
C ASP A 104 -19.15 5.22 14.43
N HIS A 105 -18.21 4.35 14.02
CA HIS A 105 -18.29 3.58 12.79
C HIS A 105 -18.53 2.08 13.01
N ALA A 106 -18.74 1.67 14.27
CA ALA A 106 -18.84 0.27 14.67
C ALA A 106 -17.68 -0.57 14.11
N ASP A 107 -16.44 -0.16 14.40
CA ASP A 107 -15.24 -0.77 13.81
C ASP A 107 -14.14 -1.02 14.86
N ILE A 108 -13.57 -2.22 14.82
CA ILE A 108 -12.37 -2.59 15.59
C ILE A 108 -11.20 -2.42 14.62
N VAL A 109 -10.34 -1.42 14.84
CA VAL A 109 -9.28 -1.07 13.90
C VAL A 109 -7.91 -1.39 14.49
N LEU A 110 -7.17 -2.29 13.83
CA LEU A 110 -5.74 -2.48 14.08
C LEU A 110 -4.95 -1.72 13.02
N ALA A 111 -4.37 -0.57 13.41
CA ALA A 111 -3.68 0.34 12.51
C ALA A 111 -2.15 0.24 12.69
N ILE A 112 -1.43 -0.06 11.60
CA ILE A 112 0.01 -0.36 11.59
C ILE A 112 0.77 0.72 10.81
N ARG A 113 1.80 1.30 11.42
CA ARG A 113 2.61 2.33 10.74
C ARG A 113 3.51 1.75 9.65
N GLY A 114 3.97 2.64 8.78
CA GLY A 114 5.02 2.35 7.80
C GLY A 114 6.42 2.30 8.41
N LEU A 115 7.38 1.97 7.56
CA LEU A 115 8.79 1.81 7.90
C LEU A 115 9.36 3.08 8.53
N ASN A 116 10.16 2.91 9.58
CA ASN A 116 11.03 3.94 10.14
C ASN A 116 12.45 3.78 9.58
N LEU A 117 12.95 4.80 8.89
CA LEU A 117 14.27 4.77 8.25
C LEU A 117 15.42 4.54 9.25
N ALA A 118 15.22 4.86 10.54
CA ALA A 118 16.20 4.65 11.60
C ALA A 118 16.10 3.27 12.29
N LYS A 119 15.16 2.41 11.90
CA LYS A 119 14.92 1.12 12.57
C LYS A 119 15.28 -0.05 11.64
N GLU A 120 16.41 -0.70 11.94
CA GLU A 120 16.92 -1.84 11.19
C GLU A 120 15.92 -3.00 11.08
N SER A 121 15.15 -3.23 12.14
CA SER A 121 14.13 -4.29 12.19
C SER A 121 13.09 -4.18 11.07
N ASP A 122 12.71 -2.95 10.68
CA ASP A 122 11.73 -2.74 9.61
C ASP A 122 12.29 -3.16 8.24
N TYR A 123 13.58 -2.90 8.01
CA TYR A 123 14.27 -3.39 6.83
C TYR A 123 14.36 -4.92 6.85
N GLN A 124 14.65 -5.54 8.00
CA GLN A 124 14.68 -7.01 8.11
C GLN A 124 13.35 -7.65 7.73
N VAL A 125 12.20 -7.09 8.17
CA VAL A 125 10.87 -7.56 7.76
C VAL A 125 10.67 -7.43 6.25
N LEU A 126 11.05 -6.29 5.68
CA LEU A 126 10.88 -6.01 4.26
C LEU A 126 11.79 -6.86 3.37
N LEU A 127 12.98 -7.21 3.84
CA LEU A 127 14.00 -7.93 3.07
C LEU A 127 13.97 -9.43 3.28
N ASP A 128 13.22 -9.92 4.28
CA ASP A 128 13.03 -11.35 4.51
C ASP A 128 12.09 -11.98 3.47
N ASN A 129 12.44 -11.87 2.18
CA ASN A 129 11.69 -12.44 1.08
C ASN A 129 12.58 -12.89 -0.07
N LYS A 130 12.17 -13.97 -0.72
CA LYS A 130 12.75 -14.44 -1.99
C LYS A 130 11.59 -14.87 -2.89
N LEU A 131 11.79 -14.84 -4.21
CA LEU A 131 10.76 -15.21 -5.17
C LEU A 131 10.24 -16.62 -4.88
N GLY A 132 8.94 -16.75 -4.62
CA GLY A 132 8.29 -18.02 -4.32
C GLY A 132 8.66 -18.65 -2.97
N LYS A 133 9.29 -17.91 -2.05
CA LYS A 133 9.77 -18.42 -0.76
C LYS A 133 8.67 -19.01 0.11
N LYS A 134 7.49 -18.37 0.14
CA LYS A 134 6.38 -18.78 1.01
C LYS A 134 5.10 -18.96 0.19
N LYS A 135 4.47 -20.12 0.36
CA LYS A 135 3.15 -20.44 -0.18
C LYS A 135 2.09 -20.35 0.91
N VAL A 136 0.94 -19.78 0.58
CA VAL A 136 -0.27 -19.74 1.41
C VAL A 136 -1.48 -19.77 0.48
N ASP A 137 -2.52 -20.52 0.84
CA ASP A 137 -3.78 -20.60 0.08
C ASP A 137 -3.65 -21.03 -1.40
N GLY A 138 -2.62 -21.81 -1.74
CA GLY A 138 -2.33 -22.13 -3.15
C GLY A 138 -1.80 -20.95 -3.98
N GLY A 139 -1.41 -19.85 -3.35
CA GLY A 139 -0.63 -18.76 -3.94
C GLY A 139 0.68 -18.52 -3.20
N TYR A 140 1.34 -17.40 -3.50
CA TYR A 140 2.60 -16.98 -2.90
C TYR A 140 2.43 -15.65 -2.18
N VAL A 141 3.13 -15.50 -1.07
CA VAL A 141 3.10 -14.27 -0.26
C VAL A 141 4.50 -13.84 0.13
N HIS A 142 4.64 -12.58 0.51
CA HIS A 142 5.88 -12.04 1.04
C HIS A 142 6.18 -12.62 2.42
N ASN A 143 7.31 -13.32 2.55
CA ASN A 143 7.62 -14.10 3.74
C ASN A 143 7.78 -13.23 5.02
N GLY A 144 8.55 -12.14 4.97
CA GLY A 144 8.75 -11.29 6.16
C GLY A 144 7.46 -10.61 6.64
N LEU A 145 6.69 -10.01 5.72
CA LEU A 145 5.36 -9.47 6.01
C LEU A 145 4.41 -10.52 6.63
N LEU A 146 4.42 -11.76 6.14
CA LEU A 146 3.60 -12.83 6.72
C LEU A 146 4.06 -13.19 8.15
N LYS A 147 5.37 -13.26 8.40
CA LYS A 147 5.90 -13.51 9.75
C LYS A 147 5.51 -12.40 10.72
N ALA A 148 5.65 -11.14 10.31
CA ALA A 148 5.24 -10.00 11.12
C ALA A 148 3.74 -10.04 11.42
N ALA A 149 2.90 -10.37 10.43
CA ALA A 149 1.47 -10.55 10.63
C ALA A 149 1.15 -11.70 11.59
N GLY A 150 1.82 -12.84 11.46
CA GLY A 150 1.68 -13.96 12.39
C GLY A 150 2.03 -13.57 13.82
N TRP A 151 3.11 -12.81 14.00
CA TRP A 151 3.54 -12.31 15.31
C TRP A 151 2.51 -11.36 15.94
N VAL A 152 1.98 -10.41 15.18
CA VAL A 152 0.93 -9.48 15.67
C VAL A 152 -0.34 -10.25 16.03
N LEU A 153 -0.76 -11.20 15.17
CA LEU A 153 -1.95 -11.99 15.44
C LEU A 153 -1.78 -12.84 16.70
N GLU A 154 -0.62 -13.47 16.90
CA GLU A 154 -0.34 -14.27 18.09
C GLU A 154 -0.34 -13.41 19.36
N ALA A 155 0.29 -12.22 19.31
CA ALA A 155 0.36 -11.31 20.45
C ALA A 155 -1.01 -10.76 20.86
N GLU A 156 -1.89 -10.50 19.89
CA GLU A 156 -3.16 -9.79 20.13
C GLU A 156 -4.40 -10.68 19.94
N CYS A 157 -4.23 -12.00 19.75
CA CYS A 157 -5.31 -12.93 19.42
C CYS A 157 -6.46 -12.89 20.43
N ASP A 158 -6.12 -12.96 21.72
CA ASP A 158 -7.12 -13.04 22.80
C ASP A 158 -7.93 -11.75 22.90
N ILE A 159 -7.26 -10.60 22.82
CA ILE A 159 -7.91 -9.28 22.86
C ILE A 159 -8.79 -9.09 21.62
N LEU A 160 -8.30 -9.43 20.43
CA LEU A 160 -9.08 -9.34 19.21
C LEU A 160 -10.32 -10.24 19.26
N LYS A 161 -10.19 -11.47 19.79
CA LYS A 161 -11.30 -12.39 19.96
C LYS A 161 -12.33 -11.83 20.94
N GLU A 162 -11.90 -11.34 22.10
CA GLU A 162 -12.80 -10.72 23.09
C GLU A 162 -13.57 -9.55 22.49
N LEU A 163 -12.89 -8.63 21.78
CA LEU A 163 -13.54 -7.48 21.17
C LEU A 163 -14.56 -7.88 20.09
N VAL A 164 -14.22 -8.86 19.25
CA VAL A 164 -15.11 -9.38 18.20
C VAL A 164 -16.37 -10.03 18.78
N GLU A 165 -16.23 -10.76 19.89
CA GLU A 165 -17.33 -11.40 20.61
C GLU A 165 -18.20 -10.37 21.35
N LYS A 166 -17.57 -9.39 22.01
CA LYS A 166 -18.24 -8.30 22.74
C LYS A 166 -18.99 -7.34 21.81
N HIS A 167 -18.49 -7.15 20.59
CA HIS A 167 -19.06 -6.24 19.60
C HIS A 167 -19.46 -6.98 18.31
N PRO A 168 -20.53 -7.78 18.34
CA PRO A 168 -20.92 -8.64 17.21
C PRO A 168 -21.36 -7.86 15.95
N ASN A 169 -21.78 -6.61 16.12
CA ASN A 169 -22.16 -5.72 15.02
C ASN A 169 -20.98 -4.95 14.43
N TYR A 170 -19.78 -5.07 15.02
CA TYR A 170 -18.62 -4.29 14.58
C TYR A 170 -17.86 -5.04 13.49
N THR A 171 -17.28 -4.30 12.56
CA THR A 171 -16.28 -4.84 11.63
C THR A 171 -14.92 -4.96 12.31
N LEU A 172 -14.07 -5.84 11.78
CA LEU A 172 -12.67 -5.95 12.14
C LEU A 172 -11.83 -5.46 10.96
N THR A 173 -11.20 -4.31 11.12
CA THR A 173 -10.46 -3.64 10.06
C THR A 173 -8.97 -3.61 10.34
N PHE A 174 -8.18 -4.20 9.46
CA PHE A 174 -6.72 -4.07 9.45
C PHE A 174 -6.32 -2.92 8.54
N ALA A 175 -5.64 -1.92 9.06
CA ALA A 175 -5.19 -0.77 8.26
C ALA A 175 -3.69 -0.62 8.40
N GLY A 176 -3.01 -0.26 7.32
CA GLY A 176 -1.59 0.04 7.42
C GLY A 176 -1.05 0.83 6.26
N HIS A 177 0.10 1.47 6.47
CA HIS A 177 0.80 2.25 5.44
C HIS A 177 2.12 1.61 5.05
N SER A 178 2.48 1.64 3.76
CA SER A 178 3.80 1.21 3.27
C SER A 178 4.16 -0.20 3.75
N LEU A 179 5.20 -0.37 4.58
CA LEU A 179 5.51 -1.64 5.24
C LEU A 179 4.33 -2.22 6.04
N GLY A 180 3.69 -1.41 6.88
CA GLY A 180 2.56 -1.81 7.71
C GLY A 180 1.34 -2.22 6.90
N SER A 181 1.15 -1.68 5.69
CA SER A 181 0.06 -2.09 4.80
C SER A 181 0.21 -3.55 4.34
N GLY A 182 1.46 -4.00 4.13
CA GLY A 182 1.78 -5.36 3.77
C GLY A 182 1.50 -6.32 4.93
N VAL A 183 1.83 -5.90 6.15
CA VAL A 183 1.51 -6.64 7.38
C VAL A 183 -0.01 -6.73 7.58
N ALA A 184 -0.74 -5.62 7.43
CA ALA A 184 -2.20 -5.58 7.51
C ALA A 184 -2.88 -6.49 6.49
N ALA A 185 -2.40 -6.51 5.23
CA ALA A 185 -2.90 -7.41 4.20
C ALA A 185 -2.67 -8.89 4.54
N MET A 186 -1.51 -9.22 5.09
CA MET A 186 -1.21 -10.59 5.55
C MET A 186 -2.05 -10.98 6.78
N LEU A 187 -2.29 -10.06 7.72
CA LEU A 187 -3.19 -10.27 8.85
C LEU A 187 -4.61 -10.62 8.38
N ALA A 188 -5.17 -9.81 7.48
CA ALA A 188 -6.50 -10.07 6.93
C ALA A 188 -6.56 -11.44 6.22
N LEU A 189 -5.53 -11.79 5.44
CA LEU A 189 -5.43 -13.11 4.82
C LEU A 189 -5.45 -14.24 5.85
N VAL A 190 -4.58 -14.16 6.88
CA VAL A 190 -4.46 -15.20 7.93
C VAL A 190 -5.74 -15.32 8.74
N VAL A 191 -6.36 -14.19 9.12
CA VAL A 191 -7.60 -14.18 9.90
C VAL A 191 -8.77 -14.75 9.11
N VAL A 192 -8.86 -14.45 7.82
CA VAL A 192 -9.89 -15.05 6.94
C VAL A 192 -9.71 -16.57 6.84
N GLN A 193 -8.47 -17.06 6.78
CA GLN A 193 -8.18 -18.51 6.75
C GLN A 193 -8.45 -19.21 8.07
N HIS A 194 -8.28 -18.50 9.18
CA HIS A 194 -8.35 -19.01 10.54
C HIS A 194 -9.38 -18.22 11.37
N HIS A 195 -10.55 -17.98 10.80
CA HIS A 195 -11.62 -17.18 11.42
C HIS A 195 -12.15 -17.82 12.72
N ASP A 196 -11.97 -19.13 12.87
CA ASP A 196 -12.21 -19.89 14.09
C ASP A 196 -11.41 -19.37 15.30
N LYS A 197 -10.20 -18.83 15.06
CA LYS A 197 -9.36 -18.25 16.11
C LYS A 197 -9.93 -16.96 16.70
N LEU A 198 -10.75 -16.23 15.94
CA LEU A 198 -11.37 -14.97 16.36
C LEU A 198 -12.89 -15.12 16.49
N GLY A 199 -13.34 -16.18 17.18
CA GLY A 199 -14.75 -16.35 17.53
C GLY A 199 -15.67 -16.64 16.33
N ASN A 200 -15.14 -17.27 15.26
CA ASN A 200 -15.87 -17.54 14.01
C ASN A 200 -16.46 -16.28 13.37
N ILE A 201 -15.71 -15.17 13.38
CA ILE A 201 -16.12 -13.93 12.74
C ILE A 201 -16.49 -14.16 11.26
N ASP A 202 -17.63 -13.60 10.84
CA ASP A 202 -18.05 -13.64 9.44
C ASP A 202 -17.01 -12.92 8.57
N ARG A 203 -16.58 -13.57 7.48
CA ARG A 203 -15.69 -13.00 6.46
C ARG A 203 -16.10 -11.58 6.05
N ARG A 204 -17.40 -11.30 5.94
CA ARG A 204 -17.95 -9.98 5.54
C ARG A 204 -17.65 -8.86 6.53
N ARG A 205 -17.36 -9.22 7.79
CA ARG A 205 -16.97 -8.26 8.83
C ARG A 205 -15.48 -7.95 8.81
N ILE A 206 -14.66 -8.77 8.12
CA ILE A 206 -13.21 -8.56 8.03
C ILE A 206 -12.92 -7.64 6.84
N ARG A 207 -12.15 -6.58 7.09
CA ARG A 207 -11.73 -5.63 6.06
C ARG A 207 -10.24 -5.33 6.20
N CYS A 208 -9.61 -4.97 5.10
CA CYS A 208 -8.26 -4.43 5.11
C CYS A 208 -8.14 -3.21 4.22
N TYR A 209 -7.44 -2.19 4.71
CA TYR A 209 -7.08 -1.00 3.94
C TYR A 209 -5.57 -0.86 3.91
N ALA A 210 -4.98 -1.28 2.79
CA ALA A 210 -3.56 -1.27 2.55
C ALA A 210 -3.17 0.03 1.83
N ILE A 211 -2.68 1.03 2.58
CA ILE A 211 -2.36 2.36 2.08
C ILE A 211 -0.92 2.37 1.53
N ALA A 212 -0.73 2.76 0.27
CA ALA A 212 0.56 2.74 -0.43
C ALA A 212 1.31 1.39 -0.33
N PRO A 213 0.71 0.27 -0.78
CA PRO A 213 1.19 -1.03 -0.38
C PRO A 213 2.41 -1.56 -1.12
N ALA A 214 3.24 -2.30 -0.38
CA ALA A 214 4.24 -3.18 -0.98
C ALA A 214 3.55 -4.36 -1.67
N ARG A 215 4.19 -4.85 -2.75
CA ARG A 215 3.75 -6.06 -3.43
C ARG A 215 3.95 -7.28 -2.55
N CYS A 216 2.86 -7.86 -2.05
CA CYS A 216 2.91 -8.83 -0.97
C CYS A 216 2.22 -10.16 -1.23
N MET A 217 1.48 -10.33 -2.34
CA MET A 217 0.81 -11.60 -2.67
C MET A 217 0.73 -11.85 -4.18
N SER A 218 0.64 -13.10 -4.59
CA SER A 218 0.49 -13.49 -6.00
C SER A 218 -0.87 -13.07 -6.56
N LEU A 219 -0.96 -12.94 -7.89
CA LEU A 219 -2.15 -12.42 -8.58
C LEU A 219 -3.43 -13.19 -8.21
N ASN A 220 -3.35 -14.52 -8.11
CA ASN A 220 -4.50 -15.34 -7.72
C ASN A 220 -5.02 -15.00 -6.30
N LEU A 221 -4.13 -14.66 -5.38
CA LEU A 221 -4.51 -14.20 -4.03
C LEU A 221 -5.05 -12.77 -4.07
N ALA A 222 -4.41 -11.87 -4.82
CA ALA A 222 -4.90 -10.50 -4.96
C ALA A 222 -6.34 -10.47 -5.48
N VAL A 223 -6.67 -11.32 -6.47
CA VAL A 223 -8.03 -11.46 -6.99
C VAL A 223 -8.95 -12.14 -5.97
N ARG A 224 -8.52 -13.24 -5.34
CA ARG A 224 -9.34 -14.01 -4.38
C ARG A 224 -9.73 -13.22 -3.14
N TYR A 225 -8.89 -12.30 -2.68
CA TYR A 225 -9.11 -11.49 -1.48
C TYR A 225 -9.56 -10.05 -1.81
N ALA A 226 -9.97 -9.77 -3.05
CA ALA A 226 -10.38 -8.43 -3.47
C ALA A 226 -11.72 -7.95 -2.86
N ASP A 227 -12.46 -8.83 -2.19
CA ASP A 227 -13.63 -8.54 -1.38
C ASP A 227 -13.29 -8.07 0.04
N VAL A 228 -12.11 -8.46 0.55
CA VAL A 228 -11.65 -8.16 1.91
C VAL A 228 -10.59 -7.06 1.92
N ILE A 229 -9.64 -7.12 0.98
CA ILE A 229 -8.46 -6.25 0.96
C ILE A 229 -8.62 -5.14 -0.08
N ASN A 230 -8.46 -3.91 0.37
CA ASN A 230 -8.57 -2.68 -0.40
C ASN A 230 -7.21 -1.95 -0.37
N SER A 231 -6.50 -1.96 -1.48
CA SER A 231 -5.25 -1.22 -1.68
C SER A 231 -5.52 0.19 -2.17
N VAL A 232 -4.96 1.20 -1.51
CA VAL A 232 -5.10 2.62 -1.90
C VAL A 232 -3.76 3.14 -2.37
N VAL A 233 -3.73 3.73 -3.57
CA VAL A 233 -2.53 4.28 -4.18
C VAL A 233 -2.80 5.70 -4.65
N LEU A 234 -1.91 6.63 -4.33
CA LEU A 234 -1.96 8.00 -4.84
C LEU A 234 -1.01 8.13 -6.03
N GLN A 235 -1.54 8.59 -7.16
CA GLN A 235 -0.75 9.02 -8.32
C GLN A 235 0.43 8.06 -8.66
N ASP A 236 1.65 8.60 -8.68
CA ASP A 236 2.84 7.94 -9.18
C ASP A 236 3.60 7.19 -8.07
N ASP A 237 2.93 6.88 -6.95
CA ASP A 237 3.52 6.11 -5.85
C ASP A 237 4.21 4.85 -6.40
N PHE A 238 5.50 4.76 -6.08
CA PHE A 238 6.42 3.79 -6.65
C PHE A 238 6.27 2.41 -6.02
N LEU A 239 5.92 2.34 -4.74
CA LEU A 239 6.06 1.10 -3.96
C LEU A 239 5.18 -0.04 -4.49
N PRO A 240 3.89 0.18 -4.83
CA PRO A 240 3.04 -0.84 -5.44
C PRO A 240 3.53 -1.33 -6.81
N ARG A 241 4.42 -0.58 -7.45
CA ARG A 241 4.91 -0.80 -8.82
C ARG A 241 6.31 -1.41 -8.86
N THR A 242 7.01 -1.46 -7.73
CA THR A 242 8.40 -1.94 -7.68
C THR A 242 8.53 -3.33 -7.05
N ALA A 243 9.23 -4.25 -7.74
CA ALA A 243 9.62 -5.56 -7.23
C ALA A 243 11.06 -5.53 -6.70
N THR A 244 11.75 -4.41 -6.93
CA THR A 244 13.12 -4.19 -6.48
C THR A 244 13.10 -3.99 -4.97
N PRO A 245 13.97 -4.68 -4.22
CA PRO A 245 14.14 -4.46 -2.78
C PRO A 245 14.31 -2.97 -2.50
N LEU A 246 13.59 -2.42 -1.51
CA LEU A 246 13.70 -1.00 -1.16
C LEU A 246 15.11 -0.63 -0.69
N GLU A 247 15.90 -1.59 -0.22
CA GLU A 247 17.33 -1.38 0.06
C GLU A 247 18.08 -0.86 -1.15
N ASP A 248 17.84 -1.38 -2.35
CA ASP A 248 18.51 -0.88 -3.54
C ASP A 248 18.03 0.55 -3.81
N ILE A 249 16.74 0.83 -3.64
CA ILE A 249 16.17 2.16 -3.86
C ILE A 249 16.76 3.19 -2.87
N PHE A 250 16.84 2.86 -1.58
CA PHE A 250 17.34 3.76 -0.53
C PHE A 250 18.88 3.85 -0.50
N LYS A 251 19.62 2.74 -0.65
CA LYS A 251 21.09 2.77 -0.75
C LYS A 251 21.56 3.45 -2.04
N SER A 252 20.79 3.30 -3.12
CA SER A 252 21.14 3.89 -4.42
C SER A 252 20.49 5.24 -4.69
N VAL A 253 19.85 5.90 -3.71
CA VAL A 253 19.60 7.36 -3.84
C VAL A 253 20.93 8.08 -4.11
N PHE A 254 22.04 7.56 -3.59
CA PHE A 254 23.40 8.04 -3.84
C PHE A 254 24.02 7.59 -5.19
N CYS A 255 23.45 6.60 -5.90
CA CYS A 255 23.76 6.34 -7.31
C CYS A 255 22.50 5.97 -8.12
N LEU A 256 21.53 6.91 -8.15
CA LEU A 256 20.30 6.76 -8.94
C LEU A 256 20.60 6.41 -10.41
N PRO A 257 21.65 6.96 -11.07
CA PRO A 257 22.02 6.56 -12.43
C PRO A 257 22.38 5.08 -12.55
N CYS A 258 23.14 4.52 -11.59
CA CYS A 258 23.53 3.11 -11.59
C CYS A 258 22.31 2.19 -11.49
N LEU A 259 21.36 2.52 -10.61
CA LEU A 259 20.16 1.73 -10.38
C LEU A 259 19.20 1.77 -11.58
N LEU A 260 19.02 2.96 -12.18
CA LEU A 260 18.24 3.12 -13.39
C LEU A 260 18.87 2.37 -14.58
N CYS A 261 20.19 2.36 -14.69
CA CYS A 261 20.96 1.58 -15.66
C CYS A 261 20.74 0.06 -15.52
N MET A 262 20.95 -0.50 -14.33
CA MET A 262 20.70 -1.92 -14.07
C MET A 262 19.24 -2.30 -14.34
N ARG A 263 18.30 -1.39 -14.03
CA ARG A 263 16.88 -1.62 -14.22
C ARG A 263 16.45 -1.51 -15.68
N CYS A 264 16.99 -0.55 -16.42
CA CYS A 264 16.83 -0.49 -17.87
C CYS A 264 17.27 -1.80 -18.52
N MET A 265 18.43 -2.34 -18.12
CA MET A 265 18.88 -3.63 -18.63
C MET A 265 17.92 -4.76 -18.28
N ARG A 266 17.42 -4.81 -17.04
CA ARG A 266 16.47 -5.85 -16.63
C ARG A 266 15.14 -5.77 -17.40
N ASP A 267 14.57 -4.57 -17.52
CA ASP A 267 13.32 -4.32 -18.23
C ASP A 267 13.47 -4.54 -19.75
N THR A 268 14.66 -4.31 -20.31
CA THR A 268 14.94 -4.53 -21.74
C THR A 268 15.21 -6.01 -22.05
N CYS A 269 15.88 -6.72 -21.14
CA CYS A 269 16.34 -8.09 -21.36
C CYS A 269 15.36 -9.17 -20.86
N ILE A 270 14.36 -8.83 -20.04
CA ILE A 270 13.34 -9.78 -19.58
C ILE A 270 11.98 -9.41 -20.20
N PRO A 271 11.44 -10.23 -21.12
CA PRO A 271 10.13 -9.95 -21.70
C PRO A 271 9.04 -9.86 -20.64
N GLU A 272 8.19 -8.83 -20.73
CA GLU A 272 7.09 -8.58 -19.79
C GLU A 272 6.15 -9.79 -19.70
N GLU A 273 5.86 -10.44 -20.82
CA GLU A 273 5.07 -11.67 -20.90
C GLU A 273 5.66 -12.80 -20.04
N LYS A 274 6.99 -12.95 -20.02
CA LYS A 274 7.68 -13.94 -19.19
C LYS A 274 7.55 -13.62 -17.71
N MET A 275 7.57 -12.33 -17.34
CA MET A 275 7.38 -11.92 -15.95
C MET A 275 5.92 -12.03 -15.48
N LEU A 276 4.95 -11.75 -16.34
CA LEU A 276 3.52 -11.85 -16.03
C LEU A 276 3.07 -13.30 -15.88
N ARG A 277 3.73 -14.23 -16.60
CA ARG A 277 3.46 -15.68 -16.51
C ARG A 277 4.04 -16.36 -15.26
N ASP A 278 4.94 -15.73 -14.50
CA ASP A 278 5.50 -16.35 -13.29
C ASP A 278 4.48 -16.30 -12.13
N PRO A 279 3.93 -17.45 -11.69
CA PRO A 279 2.93 -17.49 -10.62
C PRO A 279 3.47 -17.05 -9.26
N ARG A 280 4.80 -16.98 -9.10
CA ARG A 280 5.48 -16.57 -7.87
C ARG A 280 5.60 -15.06 -7.73
N ARG A 281 5.32 -14.31 -8.79
CA ARG A 281 5.41 -12.85 -8.79
C ARG A 281 4.37 -12.29 -7.82
N LEU A 282 4.80 -11.33 -7.01
CA LEU A 282 3.94 -10.63 -6.06
C LEU A 282 3.42 -9.33 -6.69
N TYR A 283 2.21 -8.95 -6.27
CA TYR A 283 1.40 -7.83 -6.72
C TYR A 283 0.86 -7.08 -5.49
N ALA A 284 0.32 -5.87 -5.72
CA ALA A 284 -0.45 -5.16 -4.70
C ALA A 284 -1.68 -6.01 -4.30
N PRO A 285 -2.03 -6.07 -3.00
CA PRO A 285 -3.04 -7.00 -2.52
C PRO A 285 -4.46 -6.50 -2.77
N GLY A 286 -5.38 -7.40 -3.13
CA GLY A 286 -6.80 -7.09 -3.19
C GLY A 286 -7.23 -6.10 -4.27
N ARG A 287 -8.37 -5.44 -4.05
CA ARG A 287 -8.93 -4.40 -4.94
C ARG A 287 -8.12 -3.12 -4.84
N LEU A 288 -7.85 -2.48 -5.98
CA LEU A 288 -7.10 -1.23 -6.03
C LEU A 288 -8.05 -0.02 -6.10
N TYR A 289 -7.68 1.04 -5.38
CA TYR A 289 -8.22 2.40 -5.47
C TYR A 289 -7.07 3.33 -5.81
N HIS A 290 -7.14 3.94 -6.98
CA HIS A 290 -6.13 4.86 -7.48
C HIS A 290 -6.66 6.29 -7.44
N ILE A 291 -6.06 7.12 -6.60
CA ILE A 291 -6.39 8.54 -6.46
C ILE A 291 -5.60 9.33 -7.50
N VAL A 292 -6.32 9.94 -8.45
CA VAL A 292 -5.73 10.69 -9.55
C VAL A 292 -6.04 12.18 -9.40
N GLU A 293 -5.09 12.96 -8.87
CA GLU A 293 -5.20 14.43 -8.75
C GLU A 293 -4.40 15.26 -9.78
N ARG A 294 -3.60 14.63 -10.65
CA ARG A 294 -2.74 15.24 -11.66
C ARG A 294 -2.88 14.53 -13.01
N LYS A 295 -2.65 15.28 -14.09
CA LYS A 295 -2.68 14.80 -15.49
C LYS A 295 -1.42 15.23 -16.24
N PRO A 296 -0.93 14.43 -17.21
CA PRO A 296 0.24 14.79 -18.00
C PRO A 296 0.01 16.10 -18.77
N PHE A 297 1.07 16.91 -18.89
CA PHE A 297 1.10 18.17 -19.64
C PHE A 297 0.11 19.27 -19.20
N ARG A 298 -0.44 19.19 -17.98
CA ARG A 298 -1.26 20.26 -17.39
C ARG A 298 -0.61 20.78 -16.11
N LEU A 299 -0.52 22.10 -15.97
CA LEU A 299 -0.11 22.73 -14.71
C LEU A 299 -1.24 22.66 -13.68
N GLY A 300 -0.91 22.22 -12.47
CA GLY A 300 -1.81 22.27 -11.30
C GLY A 300 -2.41 20.93 -10.86
N ARG A 301 -3.00 20.94 -9.66
CA ARG A 301 -3.76 19.82 -9.08
C ARG A 301 -5.25 20.03 -9.32
N PHE A 302 -5.96 18.96 -9.64
CA PHE A 302 -7.40 18.97 -9.92
C PHE A 302 -8.19 18.34 -8.77
N PRO A 303 -9.54 18.44 -8.75
CA PRO A 303 -10.35 17.60 -7.88
C PRO A 303 -9.95 16.13 -8.05
N PRO A 304 -9.56 15.43 -6.98
CA PRO A 304 -9.09 14.05 -7.09
C PRO A 304 -10.19 13.15 -7.63
N VAL A 305 -9.84 12.30 -8.60
CA VAL A 305 -10.73 11.25 -9.11
C VAL A 305 -10.24 9.92 -8.57
N VAL A 306 -11.11 9.21 -7.85
CA VAL A 306 -10.81 7.88 -7.33
C VAL A 306 -11.31 6.83 -8.30
N ARG A 307 -10.39 6.04 -8.83
CA ARG A 307 -10.67 4.95 -9.76
C ARG A 307 -10.46 3.62 -9.08
N THR A 308 -11.26 2.61 -9.40
CA THR A 308 -11.15 1.29 -8.79
C THR A 308 -11.22 0.15 -9.79
N ALA A 309 -10.41 -0.87 -9.55
CA ALA A 309 -10.44 -2.14 -10.27
C ALA A 309 -9.90 -3.27 -9.39
N VAL A 310 -10.27 -4.50 -9.74
CA VAL A 310 -9.55 -5.68 -9.26
C VAL A 310 -8.36 -5.91 -10.20
N PRO A 311 -7.13 -6.08 -9.67
CA PRO A 311 -5.96 -6.31 -10.51
C PRO A 311 -6.14 -7.59 -11.31
N VAL A 312 -6.31 -7.46 -12.61
CA VAL A 312 -6.25 -8.56 -13.58
C VAL A 312 -5.32 -8.15 -14.71
N ASP A 313 -4.56 -9.13 -15.21
CA ASP A 313 -3.69 -9.02 -16.38
C ASP A 313 -2.55 -7.98 -16.28
N GLY A 314 -1.91 -7.84 -15.12
CA GLY A 314 -0.71 -7.00 -14.97
C GLY A 314 -0.97 -5.48 -15.00
N ARG A 315 -2.24 -5.06 -14.96
CA ARG A 315 -2.62 -3.65 -14.84
C ARG A 315 -2.06 -3.07 -13.54
N PHE A 316 -1.45 -1.88 -13.62
CA PHE A 316 -0.82 -1.13 -12.51
C PHE A 316 0.64 -1.51 -12.15
N GLU A 317 1.34 -2.29 -12.99
CA GLU A 317 2.72 -2.74 -12.71
C GLU A 317 3.83 -1.86 -13.32
N HIS A 318 3.47 -0.87 -14.13
CA HIS A 318 4.45 -0.01 -14.79
C HIS A 318 5.12 0.94 -13.78
N ILE A 319 6.45 0.93 -13.74
CA ILE A 319 7.23 1.86 -12.92
C ILE A 319 7.09 3.25 -13.53
N VAL A 320 6.66 4.22 -12.73
CA VAL A 320 6.64 5.63 -13.09
C VAL A 320 7.83 6.31 -12.45
N LEU A 321 8.57 7.11 -13.22
CA LEU A 321 9.64 7.97 -12.69
C LEU A 321 9.07 9.37 -12.51
N SER A 322 8.77 9.74 -11.27
CA SER A 322 8.15 11.01 -10.92
C SER A 322 8.93 11.69 -9.78
N CYS A 323 9.19 12.99 -9.91
CA CYS A 323 9.78 13.79 -8.83
C CYS A 323 8.87 13.86 -7.59
N ASN A 324 7.59 13.50 -7.73
CA ASN A 324 6.62 13.48 -6.64
C ASN A 324 6.45 12.11 -6.00
N ALA A 325 7.16 11.06 -6.46
CA ALA A 325 6.92 9.68 -6.03
C ALA A 325 7.01 9.49 -4.51
N THR A 326 7.96 10.16 -3.83
CA THR A 326 8.07 10.13 -2.36
C THR A 326 6.91 10.84 -1.68
N SER A 327 6.44 11.96 -2.24
CA SER A 327 5.29 12.70 -1.72
C SER A 327 4.00 11.90 -1.92
N ASP A 328 3.83 11.26 -3.07
CA ASP A 328 2.69 10.40 -3.38
C ASP A 328 2.65 9.15 -2.49
N HIS A 329 3.82 8.65 -2.09
CA HIS A 329 3.93 7.55 -1.15
C HIS A 329 3.59 7.95 0.30
N ALA A 330 3.76 9.22 0.67
CA ALA A 330 3.60 9.67 2.04
C ALA A 330 2.12 9.75 2.43
N ILE A 331 1.76 9.06 3.53
CA ILE A 331 0.39 8.93 4.00
C ILE A 331 -0.33 10.27 4.24
N ILE A 332 0.40 11.32 4.62
CA ILE A 332 -0.18 12.66 4.81
C ILE A 332 -0.77 13.24 3.51
N TRP A 333 -0.14 12.96 2.37
CA TRP A 333 -0.65 13.38 1.06
C TRP A 333 -1.81 12.48 0.63
N ILE A 334 -1.74 11.18 0.92
CA ILE A 334 -2.84 10.25 0.65
C ILE A 334 -4.08 10.63 1.45
N GLU A 335 -3.95 10.94 2.74
CA GLU A 335 -5.04 11.45 3.60
C GLU A 335 -5.65 12.71 2.99
N ARG A 336 -4.80 13.68 2.64
CA ARG A 336 -5.24 14.97 2.11
C ARG A 336 -6.04 14.81 0.82
N GLU A 337 -5.52 14.03 -0.13
CA GLU A 337 -6.18 13.84 -1.43
C GLU A 337 -7.41 12.93 -1.30
N ALA A 338 -7.39 11.95 -0.41
CA ALA A 338 -8.57 11.14 -0.11
C ALA A 338 -9.70 12.00 0.52
N ARG A 339 -9.36 12.90 1.45
CA ARG A 339 -10.31 13.85 2.05
C ARG A 339 -10.89 14.80 1.01
N ARG A 340 -10.05 15.36 0.14
CA ARG A 340 -10.50 16.20 -0.99
C ARG A 340 -11.44 15.45 -1.94
N ALA A 341 -11.19 14.16 -2.20
CA ALA A 341 -12.10 13.33 -2.97
C ALA A 341 -13.47 13.19 -2.29
N MET A 342 -13.50 12.98 -0.97
CA MET A 342 -14.75 12.89 -0.20
C MET A 342 -15.54 14.19 -0.18
N ASP A 343 -14.87 15.33 -0.05
CA ASP A 343 -15.51 16.64 -0.11
C ASP A 343 -16.11 16.89 -1.50
N TRP A 344 -15.43 16.44 -2.55
CA TRP A 344 -15.93 16.51 -3.92
C TRP A 344 -17.19 15.64 -4.13
N TYR A 345 -17.21 14.41 -3.61
CA TYR A 345 -18.41 13.56 -3.64
C TYR A 345 -19.61 14.21 -2.93
N ARG A 346 -19.38 14.79 -1.74
CA ARG A 346 -20.40 15.51 -0.98
C ARG A 346 -20.94 16.72 -1.74
N TRP A 347 -20.06 17.48 -2.37
CA TRP A 347 -20.45 18.64 -3.18
C TRP A 347 -21.29 18.25 -4.39
N ILE A 348 -20.90 17.20 -5.14
CA ILE A 348 -21.69 16.68 -6.27
C ILE A 348 -23.08 16.24 -5.78
N LYS A 349 -23.15 15.48 -4.68
CA LYS A 349 -24.43 15.01 -4.11
C LYS A 349 -25.34 16.17 -3.72
N ALA A 350 -24.79 17.23 -3.12
CA ALA A 350 -25.53 18.43 -2.77
C ALA A 350 -26.05 19.19 -4.00
N MET A 351 -25.25 19.29 -5.07
CA MET A 351 -25.69 19.92 -6.33
C MET A 351 -26.82 19.15 -7.02
N ILE A 352 -26.73 17.82 -7.06
CA ILE A 352 -27.78 16.97 -7.65
C ILE A 352 -29.08 17.14 -6.85
N LYS A 353 -29.00 17.20 -5.52
CA LYS A 353 -30.18 17.39 -4.65
C LYS A 353 -30.83 18.78 -4.81
N LYS A 354 -30.08 19.82 -5.18
CA LYS A 354 -30.62 21.17 -5.46
C LYS A 354 -31.30 21.31 -6.82
N LYS A 355 -31.05 20.38 -7.75
CA LYS A 355 -31.64 20.38 -9.10
C LYS A 355 -32.89 19.50 -9.22
N LYS A 356 -33.19 18.70 -8.20
CA LYS A 356 -34.44 17.95 -8.02
C LYS A 356 -35.31 18.69 -7.03
#